data_AF-A0A843DNA8-F1
#
_entry.id   AF-A0A843DNA8-F1
#
_cell.length_a   1.000
_cell.length_b   1.000
_cell.length_c   1.000
_cell.angle_alpha   90.00
_cell.angle_beta   90.00
_cell.angle_gamma   90.00
#
_symmetry.space_group_name_H-M   'P 1'
#
loop_
_entity.id
_entity.type
_entity.pdbx_description
1 polymer ?
#
loop_
_entity_poly.entity_id
_entity_poly.type
_entity_poly.pdbx_seq_one_letter_code
_entity_poly.pdbx_strand_id
1 'polypeptide(L)' 'MSENTTNYLELEYEHLYNVRDQTILFLKMCPKTTGLAEEMLAWLDQKVKMLGEKLMEQKE' A
#
# COMPACT_ATOMS: atom_id res chain seq x y z
N MET A 1 6.95 8.25 -21.33
CA MET A 1 5.92 7.46 -20.64
C MET A 1 4.66 8.32 -20.58
N SER A 2 3.48 7.80 -20.96
CA SER A 2 2.28 8.66 -21.05
C SER A 2 1.85 9.14 -19.66
N GLU A 3 1.51 10.42 -19.50
CA GLU A 3 1.07 11.04 -18.23
C GLU A 3 -0.03 10.26 -17.51
N ASN A 4 -0.88 9.54 -18.26
CA ASN A 4 -1.92 8.66 -17.71
C ASN A 4 -1.37 7.49 -16.86
N THR A 5 -0.19 6.97 -17.21
CA THR A 5 0.43 5.85 -16.48
C THR A 5 0.98 6.31 -15.13
N THR A 6 1.58 7.49 -15.08
CA THR A 6 2.13 8.07 -13.85
C THR A 6 1.02 8.46 -12.87
N ASN A 7 -0.06 9.08 -13.36
CA ASN A 7 -1.22 9.43 -12.54
C ASN A 7 -1.92 8.18 -11.95
N TYR A 8 -2.05 7.12 -12.75
CA TYR A 8 -2.60 5.84 -12.27
C TYR A 8 -1.76 5.22 -11.14
N LEU A 9 -0.43 5.25 -11.27
CA LEU A 9 0.47 4.72 -10.25
C LEU A 9 0.44 5.55 -8.96
N GLU A 10 0.33 6.87 -9.06
CA GLU A 10 0.16 7.73 -7.88
C GLU A 10 -1.16 7.44 -7.15
N LEU A 11 -2.26 7.25 -7.89
CA LEU A 11 -3.54 6.86 -7.30
C LEU A 11 -3.50 5.47 -6.64
N GLU A 12 -2.82 4.51 -7.27
CA GLU A 12 -2.63 3.17 -6.69
C GLU A 12 -1.78 3.22 -5.41
N TYR A 13 -0.75 4.06 -5.38
CA TYR A 13 0.09 4.28 -4.20
C TYR A 13 -0.73 4.85 -3.04
N GLU A 14 -1.49 5.92 -3.26
CA GLU A 14 -2.37 6.51 -2.24
C GLU A 14 -3.44 5.52 -1.75
N HIS A 15 -4.00 4.71 -2.65
CA HIS A 15 -4.94 3.66 -2.26
C HIS A 15 -4.31 2.63 -1.32
N LEU A 16 -3.09 2.17 -1.62
CA LEU A 16 -2.39 1.20 -0.78
C LEU A 16 -2.09 1.73 0.63
N TYR A 17 -1.72 3.01 0.75
CA TYR A 17 -1.55 3.66 2.07
C TYR A 17 -2.85 3.65 2.88
N ASN A 18 -3.96 4.01 2.24
CA ASN A 18 -5.26 4.02 2.90
C ASN A 18 -5.68 2.63 3.38
N VAL A 19 -5.48 1.60 2.56
CA VAL A 19 -5.81 0.21 2.92
C VAL A 19 -4.93 -0.29 4.06
N ARG A 20 -3.64 0.06 4.08
CA ARG A 20 -2.73 -0.26 5.18
C ARG A 20 -3.23 0.36 6.49
N ASP A 21 -3.55 1.64 6.48
CA ASP A 21 -3.99 2.36 7.68
C ASP A 21 -5.33 1.81 8.21
N GLN A 22 -6.26 1.44 7.32
CA GLN A 22 -7.50 0.76 7.68
C GLN A 22 -7.26 -0.63 8.28
N THR A 23 -6.28 -1.37 7.76
CA THR A 23 -5.90 -2.70 8.28
C THR A 23 -5.29 -2.58 9.68
N ILE A 24 -4.45 -1.57 9.92
CA ILE A 24 -3.93 -1.25 11.26
C ILE A 24 -5.07 -0.92 12.23
N LEU A 25 -6.05 -0.11 11.80
CA LEU A 25 -7.20 0.22 12.63
C LEU A 25 -8.04 -1.04 12.94
N PHE A 26 -8.26 -1.91 11.96
CA PHE A 26 -8.96 -3.18 12.14
C PHE A 26 -8.26 -4.06 13.18
N LEU A 27 -6.94 -4.19 13.13
CA LEU A 27 -6.15 -4.93 14.13
C LEU A 27 -6.31 -4.39 15.55
N LYS A 28 -6.33 -3.05 15.69
CA LYS A 28 -6.56 -2.40 16.99
C LYS A 28 -7.96 -2.66 17.55
N MET A 29 -8.98 -2.75 16.70
CA MET A 29 -10.36 -3.02 17.10
C MET A 29 -10.64 -4.51 17.32
N CYS A 30 -9.97 -5.39 16.57
CA CYS A 30 -10.19 -6.84 16.55
C CYS A 30 -8.89 -7.61 16.85
N PRO A 31 -8.39 -7.58 18.10
CA PRO A 31 -7.11 -8.22 18.46
C PRO A 31 -7.14 -9.76 18.39
N LYS A 32 -8.31 -10.39 18.21
CA LYS A 32 -8.45 -11.85 18.03
C LYS A 32 -8.18 -12.31 16.58
N THR A 33 -8.09 -11.39 15.62
CA THR A 33 -7.83 -11.68 14.20
C THR A 33 -6.38 -11.34 13.79
N THR A 34 -5.46 -11.30 14.76
CA THR A 34 -4.08 -10.80 14.59
C THR A 34 -3.30 -11.52 13.49
N GLY A 35 -3.32 -12.85 13.43
CA GLY A 35 -2.48 -13.59 12.45
C GLY A 35 -2.75 -13.23 10.99
N LEU A 36 -4.00 -13.31 10.53
CA LEU A 36 -4.36 -13.00 9.13
C LEU A 36 -4.12 -11.52 8.80
N ALA A 37 -4.42 -10.63 9.74
CA ALA A 37 -4.27 -9.20 9.48
C ALA A 37 -2.80 -8.72 9.58
N GLU A 38 -1.94 -9.39 10.35
CA GLU A 38 -0.48 -9.22 10.31
C GLU A 38 0.09 -9.64 8.96
N GLU A 39 -0.35 -10.78 8.40
CA GLU A 39 0.03 -11.21 7.05
C GLU A 39 -0.42 -10.20 5.98
N MET A 40 -1.65 -9.66 6.11
CA MET A 40 -2.14 -8.61 5.21
C MET A 40 -1.32 -7.32 5.31
N LEU A 41 -0.90 -6.90 6.51
CA LEU A 41 -0.03 -5.75 6.68
C LEU A 41 1.35 -5.95 6.03
N ALA A 42 1.98 -7.10 6.27
CA ALA A 42 3.28 -7.41 5.67
C ALA A 42 3.22 -7.38 4.13
N TRP A 43 2.13 -7.90 3.56
CA TRP A 43 1.90 -7.84 2.11
C TRP A 43 1.68 -6.41 1.61
N LEU A 44 0.87 -5.61 2.31
CA LEU A 44 0.62 -4.20 1.95
C LEU A 44 1.90 -3.37 1.99
N ASP A 45 2.74 -3.56 3.02
CA ASP A 45 4.02 -2.85 3.15
C ASP A 45 4.97 -3.18 1.99
N GLN A 46 5.04 -4.44 1.57
CA GLN A 46 5.83 -4.84 0.39
C GLN A 46 5.30 -4.18 -0.89
N LYS A 47 3.98 -4.12 -1.07
CA LYS A 47 3.35 -3.49 -2.23
C LYS A 47 3.64 -2.00 -2.29
N VAL A 48 3.48 -1.30 -1.17
CA VAL A 48 3.80 0.13 -1.05
C VAL A 48 5.26 0.38 -1.40
N LYS A 49 6.19 -0.42 -0.86
CA LYS A 49 7.62 -0.28 -1.14
C LYS A 49 7.93 -0.42 -2.63
N MET A 50 7.45 -1.50 -3.25
CA MET A 50 7.66 -1.76 -4.67
C MET A 50 7.09 -0.65 -5.57
N LEU A 51 5.90 -0.15 -5.25
CA LEU A 51 5.27 0.91 -6.05
C LEU A 51 6.01 2.25 -5.87
N GLY A 52 6.46 2.55 -4.66
CA GLY A 52 7.28 3.73 -4.37
C GLY A 52 8.60 3.73 -5.12
N GLU A 53 9.30 2.59 -5.18
CA GLU A 53 10.53 2.42 -5.97
C GLU A 53 10.27 2.67 -7.46
N LYS A 54 9.22 2.08 -8.04
CA LYS A 54 8.84 2.30 -9.45
C LYS A 54 8.47 3.76 -9.76
N LEU A 55 7.86 4.46 -8.82
CA LEU A 55 7.53 5.88 -8.97
C LEU A 55 8.78 6.76 -8.97
N MET A 56 9.80 6.41 -8.17
CA MET A 56 11.09 7.11 -8.19
C MET A 56 11.83 6.89 -9.51
N GLU A 57 11.86 5.66 -10.03
CA GLU A 57 12.47 5.33 -11.33
C GLU A 57 11.82 6.06 -12.53
N GLN A 58 10.55 6.49 -12.42
CA GLN A 58 9.86 7.25 -13.47
C GLN A 58 10.09 8.76 -13.38
N LYS A 59 10.58 9.27 -12.25
CA LYS A 59 10.85 10.69 -12.03
C LYS A 59 12.31 11.08 -12.37
N GLU A 60 13.21 10.12 -12.51
CA GLU A 60 14.57 10.26 -13.07
C GLU A 60 14.58 10.17 -14.60
#